data_AF-M2PVM7-F1
#
_entry.id   AF-M2PVM7-F1
#
_cell.length_a   1.000
_cell.length_b   1.000
_cell.length_c   1.000
_cell.angle_alpha   90.00
_cell.angle_beta   90.00
_cell.angle_gamma   90.00
#
_symmetry.space_group_name_H-M   'P 1'
#
loop_
_entity.id
_entity.type
_entity.pdbx_description
1 polymer ?
#
loop_
_entity_poly.entity_id
_entity_poly.type
_entity_poly.pdbx_seq_one_letter_code
_entity_poly.pdbx_strand_id
1 'polypeptide(L)'
;MTSTDVPRTAETAEAGRRETAQRLLDSSAMLSYDPATEVDWETPLDKDFHGASPEWSTLYGTSYWAEMSPEQQKELTRQEAASVASTGIWFEMILQQMVLRDFYAKDPTDPAFQWALTEIADECRHSIMFARGAEKLGAPPYRPRRLAVELGRVFKATATGEAAYAAILVAEEVLDVMQRDWMRDERVVPFVRTINNIHVVEESRHMKFAREETKEQLEGAGPVRRRINALVIAIASYFIVSSMVNRDVYKNAGLDTARALREAKANEHHKSMMRSSCAGLMEFLGSCGLLTKPALVFYKRANLI
;
A
#
# COMPACT_ATOMS: atom_id res chain seq x y z
N MET A 1 -49.70 -14.00 10.45
CA MET A 1 -48.90 -14.23 9.24
C MET A 1 -47.87 -13.12 9.16
N THR A 2 -46.73 -13.33 9.80
CA THR A 2 -45.56 -12.43 9.79
C THR A 2 -44.63 -12.89 8.68
N SER A 3 -44.50 -12.09 7.62
CA SER A 3 -43.59 -12.33 6.50
C SER A 3 -42.14 -12.24 6.98
N THR A 4 -41.45 -13.37 6.86
CA THR A 4 -39.99 -13.53 7.00
C THR A 4 -39.40 -13.58 5.60
N ASP A 5 -39.16 -12.42 4.98
CA ASP A 5 -38.52 -12.31 3.65
C ASP A 5 -37.16 -11.59 3.71
N VAL A 6 -36.34 -11.94 4.70
CA VAL A 6 -34.93 -11.51 4.83
C VAL A 6 -33.86 -12.64 4.68
N PRO A 7 -34.13 -13.97 4.57
CA PRO A 7 -33.02 -14.95 4.56
C PRO A 7 -32.22 -15.03 3.24
N ARG A 8 -32.86 -14.79 2.09
CA ARG A 8 -32.30 -15.23 0.79
C ARG A 8 -31.10 -14.42 0.31
N THR A 9 -30.97 -13.15 0.72
CA THR A 9 -29.88 -12.26 0.28
C THR A 9 -28.59 -12.47 1.08
N ALA A 10 -28.69 -12.78 2.37
CA ALA A 10 -27.53 -13.03 3.23
C ALA A 10 -26.83 -14.35 2.88
N GLU A 11 -27.61 -15.41 2.64
CA GLU A 11 -27.07 -16.72 2.22
C GLU A 11 -26.38 -16.64 0.85
N THR A 12 -26.91 -15.84 -0.09
CA THR A 12 -26.26 -15.65 -1.39
C THR A 12 -24.96 -14.85 -1.31
N ALA A 13 -24.89 -13.86 -0.41
CA ALA A 13 -23.66 -13.08 -0.20
C ALA A 13 -22.56 -13.94 0.44
N GLU A 14 -22.91 -14.76 1.44
CA GLU A 14 -21.99 -15.69 2.08
C GLU A 14 -21.47 -16.78 1.13
N ALA A 15 -22.34 -17.33 0.27
CA ALA A 15 -21.93 -18.27 -0.77
C ALA A 15 -20.95 -17.65 -1.78
N GLY A 16 -21.21 -16.41 -2.21
CA GLY A 16 -20.31 -15.68 -3.11
C GLY A 16 -18.94 -15.42 -2.50
N ARG A 17 -18.88 -15.04 -1.22
CA ARG A 17 -17.63 -14.81 -0.48
C ARG A 17 -16.77 -16.08 -0.40
N ARG A 18 -17.39 -17.22 -0.09
CA ARG A 18 -16.70 -18.53 -0.04
C ARG A 18 -16.14 -18.94 -1.40
N GLU A 19 -16.88 -18.69 -2.48
CA GLU A 19 -16.43 -18.99 -3.84
C GLU A 19 -15.20 -18.13 -4.23
N THR A 20 -15.22 -16.83 -3.95
CA THR A 20 -14.06 -15.96 -4.16
C THR A 20 -12.86 -16.45 -3.37
N ALA A 21 -13.01 -16.70 -2.06
CA ALA A 21 -11.92 -17.15 -1.21
C ALA A 21 -11.29 -18.46 -1.72
N GLN A 22 -12.11 -19.42 -2.17
CA GLN A 22 -11.60 -20.67 -2.75
C GLN A 22 -10.78 -20.42 -4.02
N ARG A 23 -11.26 -19.56 -4.93
CA ARG A 23 -10.52 -19.22 -6.15
C ARG A 23 -9.19 -18.53 -5.86
N LEU A 24 -9.14 -17.71 -4.82
CA LEU A 24 -7.93 -17.02 -4.42
C LEU A 24 -6.91 -17.99 -3.80
N LEU A 25 -7.36 -18.94 -2.98
CA LEU A 25 -6.54 -20.04 -2.46
C LEU A 25 -5.93 -20.87 -3.59
N ASP A 26 -6.75 -21.28 -4.56
CA ASP A 26 -6.30 -22.03 -5.73
C ASP A 26 -5.24 -21.24 -6.51
N SER A 27 -5.47 -19.94 -6.72
CA SER A 27 -4.51 -19.05 -7.40
C SER A 27 -3.21 -18.87 -6.62
N SER A 28 -3.28 -18.75 -5.29
CA SER A 28 -2.10 -18.59 -4.43
C SER A 28 -1.23 -19.84 -4.45
N ALA A 29 -1.84 -21.02 -4.48
CA ALA A 29 -1.11 -22.28 -4.58
C ALA A 29 -0.37 -22.45 -5.93
N MET A 30 -0.88 -21.85 -7.01
CA MET A 30 -0.25 -21.92 -8.33
C MET A 30 0.82 -20.84 -8.56
N LEU A 31 0.67 -19.66 -7.95
CA LEU A 31 1.46 -18.46 -8.23
C LEU A 31 1.89 -17.78 -6.93
N SER A 32 2.64 -18.52 -6.10
CA SER A 32 3.37 -17.96 -4.96
C SER A 32 4.86 -18.09 -5.19
N TYR A 33 5.55 -16.98 -4.99
CA TYR A 33 7.00 -16.90 -5.09
C TYR A 33 7.60 -17.03 -3.69
N ASP A 34 8.79 -17.60 -3.58
CA ASP A 34 9.58 -17.51 -2.34
C ASP A 34 10.63 -16.41 -2.49
N PRO A 35 10.43 -15.22 -1.88
CA PRO A 35 11.40 -14.13 -1.96
C PRO A 35 12.80 -14.49 -1.49
N ALA A 36 12.94 -15.51 -0.63
CA ALA A 36 14.24 -15.95 -0.14
C ALA A 36 15.10 -16.56 -1.24
N THR A 37 14.48 -17.13 -2.28
CA THR A 37 15.16 -17.83 -3.37
C THR A 37 15.03 -17.13 -4.72
N GLU A 38 13.94 -16.40 -4.96
CA GLU A 38 13.66 -15.71 -6.23
C GLU A 38 14.46 -14.41 -6.39
N VAL A 39 14.72 -13.71 -5.28
CA VAL A 39 15.52 -12.48 -5.30
C VAL A 39 16.99 -12.83 -5.17
N ASP A 40 17.81 -12.32 -6.08
CA ASP A 40 19.27 -12.41 -5.97
C ASP A 40 19.76 -11.51 -4.81
N TRP A 41 19.98 -12.14 -3.66
CA TRP A 41 20.48 -11.49 -2.46
C TRP A 41 22.01 -11.39 -2.43
N GLU A 42 22.72 -12.26 -3.14
CA GLU A 42 24.17 -12.43 -3.03
C GLU A 42 24.95 -11.43 -3.90
N THR A 43 24.44 -11.05 -5.07
CA THR A 43 25.11 -10.06 -5.93
C THR A 43 25.20 -8.71 -5.21
N PRO A 44 26.39 -8.11 -5.04
CA PRO A 44 26.53 -6.80 -4.39
C PRO A 44 25.69 -5.72 -5.08
N LEU A 45 25.24 -4.73 -4.30
CA LEU A 45 24.53 -3.58 -4.86
C LEU A 45 25.41 -2.83 -5.87
N ASP A 46 25.00 -2.85 -7.13
CA ASP A 46 25.55 -1.96 -8.15
C ASP A 46 24.92 -0.56 -8.00
N LYS A 47 25.75 0.41 -7.58
CA LYS A 47 25.33 1.79 -7.33
C LYS A 47 25.16 2.61 -8.61
N ASP A 48 25.45 2.04 -9.78
CA ASP A 48 25.16 2.67 -11.06
C ASP A 48 23.68 2.59 -11.45
N PHE A 49 22.89 1.79 -10.75
CA PHE A 49 21.44 1.73 -10.93
C PHE A 49 20.69 2.65 -9.96
N HIS A 50 19.51 3.08 -10.39
CA HIS A 50 18.52 3.71 -9.52
C HIS A 50 17.85 2.68 -8.61
N GLY A 51 17.31 3.13 -7.48
CA GLY A 51 16.45 2.28 -6.64
C GLY A 51 14.97 2.27 -7.07
N ALA A 52 14.57 3.28 -7.82
CA ALA A 52 13.22 3.50 -8.32
C ALA A 52 13.33 4.20 -9.67
N SER A 53 12.31 4.10 -10.52
CA SER A 53 12.27 4.87 -11.76
C SER A 53 12.45 6.37 -11.44
N PRO A 54 13.39 7.08 -12.07
CA PRO A 54 13.71 8.47 -11.74
C PRO A 54 12.50 9.40 -11.67
N GLU A 55 11.53 9.19 -12.54
CA GLU A 55 10.30 9.99 -12.66
C GLU A 55 9.41 9.92 -11.41
N TRP A 56 9.61 8.91 -10.56
CA TRP A 56 8.92 8.76 -9.27
C TRP A 56 9.62 9.51 -8.13
N SER A 57 10.85 9.96 -8.32
CA SER A 57 11.57 10.71 -7.28
C SER A 57 10.84 11.99 -6.92
N THR A 58 10.82 12.32 -5.63
CA THR A 58 10.13 13.53 -5.14
C THR A 58 10.74 14.83 -5.66
N LEU A 59 11.98 14.78 -6.15
CA LEU A 59 12.67 15.93 -6.74
C LEU A 59 12.67 15.93 -8.27
N TYR A 60 12.23 14.86 -8.94
CA TYR A 60 12.27 14.80 -10.41
C TYR A 60 11.56 16.00 -11.06
N GLY A 61 12.21 16.60 -12.06
CA GLY A 61 11.69 17.78 -12.76
C GLY A 61 11.85 19.12 -12.02
N THR A 62 12.42 19.13 -10.81
CA THR A 62 12.74 20.37 -10.08
C THR A 62 14.09 20.95 -10.48
N SER A 63 14.36 22.21 -10.10
CA SER A 63 15.69 22.83 -10.26
C SER A 63 16.76 22.05 -9.50
N TYR A 64 16.46 21.58 -8.29
CA TYR A 64 17.44 20.86 -7.50
C TYR A 64 17.84 19.54 -8.17
N TRP A 65 16.87 18.82 -8.74
CA TRP A 65 17.15 17.60 -9.50
C TRP A 65 18.05 17.83 -10.71
N ALA A 66 17.81 18.92 -11.46
CA ALA A 66 18.63 19.28 -12.62
C ALA A 66 20.08 19.66 -12.24
N GLU A 67 20.30 20.12 -11.01
CA GLU A 67 21.63 20.45 -10.48
C GLU A 67 22.36 19.24 -9.86
N MET A 68 21.63 18.17 -9.53
CA MET A 68 22.21 16.97 -8.92
C MET A 68 23.11 16.22 -9.92
N SER A 69 24.19 15.63 -9.41
CA SER A 69 24.97 14.67 -10.20
C SER A 69 24.16 13.39 -10.46
N PRO A 70 24.49 12.62 -11.52
CA PRO A 70 23.86 11.32 -11.75
C PRO A 70 23.94 10.39 -10.54
N GLU A 71 25.05 10.42 -9.80
CA GLU A 71 25.26 9.61 -8.59
C GLU A 71 24.30 10.02 -7.46
N GLN A 72 24.07 11.33 -7.28
CA GLN A 72 23.11 11.84 -6.30
C GLN A 72 21.68 11.47 -6.68
N GLN A 73 21.32 11.49 -7.96
CA GLN A 73 19.99 11.06 -8.43
C GLN A 73 19.77 9.56 -8.16
N LYS A 74 20.77 8.73 -8.48
CA LYS A 74 20.72 7.29 -8.19
C LYS A 74 20.64 7.03 -6.68
N GLU A 75 21.44 7.72 -5.87
CA GLU A 75 21.39 7.58 -4.41
C GLU A 75 20.05 8.01 -3.83
N LEU A 76 19.51 9.16 -4.25
CA LEU A 76 18.20 9.62 -3.80
C LEU A 76 17.12 8.58 -4.09
N THR A 77 17.06 8.05 -5.31
CA THR A 77 16.06 7.04 -5.67
C THR A 77 16.22 5.74 -4.87
N ARG A 78 17.44 5.34 -4.48
CA ARG A 78 17.66 4.20 -3.57
C ARG A 78 17.14 4.47 -2.17
N GLN A 79 17.41 5.64 -1.61
CA GLN A 79 16.92 6.02 -0.29
C GLN A 79 15.39 6.16 -0.28
N GLU A 80 14.79 6.71 -1.34
CA GLU A 80 13.33 6.81 -1.50
C GLU A 80 12.67 5.44 -1.62
N ALA A 81 13.22 4.53 -2.44
CA ALA A 81 12.73 3.16 -2.56
C ALA A 81 12.77 2.41 -1.21
N ALA A 82 13.85 2.54 -0.46
CA ALA A 82 13.97 1.95 0.88
C ALA A 82 12.98 2.57 1.89
N SER A 83 12.69 3.87 1.78
CA SER A 83 11.69 4.54 2.61
C SER A 83 10.28 4.05 2.32
N VAL A 84 9.95 3.84 1.04
CA VAL A 84 8.69 3.24 0.60
C VAL A 84 8.55 1.83 1.18
N ALA A 85 9.57 0.98 0.99
CA ALA A 85 9.60 -0.38 1.53
C ALA A 85 9.43 -0.39 3.06
N SER A 86 10.12 0.50 3.78
CA SER A 86 9.98 0.63 5.24
C SER A 86 8.58 1.05 5.68
N THR A 87 7.91 1.89 4.87
CA THR A 87 6.52 2.32 5.12
C THR A 87 5.54 1.19 4.82
N GLY A 88 5.79 0.39 3.78
CA GLY A 88 5.04 -0.84 3.46
C GLY A 88 5.05 -1.81 4.63
N ILE A 89 6.24 -2.13 5.18
CA ILE A 89 6.37 -2.98 6.38
C ILE A 89 5.51 -2.44 7.54
N TRP A 90 5.59 -1.13 7.83
CA TRP A 90 4.79 -0.55 8.90
C TRP A 90 3.28 -0.69 8.66
N PHE A 91 2.86 -0.56 7.41
CA PHE A 91 1.48 -0.69 7.01
C PHE A 91 0.97 -2.14 7.08
N GLU A 92 1.71 -3.10 6.52
CA GLU A 92 1.43 -4.54 6.58
C GLU A 92 1.27 -4.99 8.04
N MET A 93 2.13 -4.52 8.95
CA MET A 93 1.99 -4.81 10.38
C MET A 93 0.64 -4.36 10.96
N ILE A 94 0.07 -3.25 10.48
CA ILE A 94 -1.26 -2.79 10.89
C ILE A 94 -2.32 -3.72 10.29
N LEU A 95 -2.21 -4.04 9.00
CA LEU A 95 -3.17 -4.89 8.30
C LEU A 95 -3.29 -6.27 8.91
N GLN A 96 -2.17 -6.96 9.10
CA GLN A 96 -2.14 -8.31 9.66
C GLN A 96 -2.80 -8.37 11.04
N GLN A 97 -2.61 -7.34 11.87
CA GLN A 97 -3.28 -7.26 13.18
C GLN A 97 -4.80 -7.07 13.06
N MET A 98 -5.27 -6.32 12.07
CA MET A 98 -6.69 -6.14 11.83
C MET A 98 -7.34 -7.41 11.30
N VAL A 99 -6.72 -8.08 10.31
CA VAL A 99 -7.19 -9.34 9.73
C VAL A 99 -7.21 -10.44 10.79
N LEU A 100 -6.14 -10.57 11.57
CA LEU A 100 -6.06 -11.57 12.64
C LEU A 100 -7.14 -11.35 13.71
N ARG A 101 -7.43 -10.09 14.08
CA ARG A 101 -8.51 -9.78 15.02
C ARG A 101 -9.88 -10.09 14.43
N ASP A 102 -10.09 -9.82 13.14
CA ASP A 102 -11.38 -10.10 12.48
C ASP A 102 -11.65 -11.61 12.39
N PHE A 103 -10.62 -12.44 12.18
CA PHE A 103 -10.76 -13.89 12.02
C PHE A 103 -10.50 -14.72 13.29
N TYR A 104 -10.09 -14.11 14.41
CA TYR A 104 -9.60 -14.78 15.63
C TYR A 104 -10.42 -16.00 16.12
N ALA A 105 -11.74 -15.96 16.02
CA ALA A 105 -12.64 -17.03 16.47
C ALA A 105 -13.69 -17.42 15.41
N LYS A 106 -13.43 -17.15 14.13
CA LYS A 106 -14.29 -17.60 13.01
C LYS A 106 -14.06 -19.10 12.72
N ASP A 107 -14.96 -19.72 11.97
CA ASP A 107 -14.90 -21.14 11.62
C ASP A 107 -13.64 -21.45 10.78
N PRO A 108 -12.70 -22.28 11.26
CA PRO A 108 -11.48 -22.60 10.51
C PRO A 108 -11.73 -23.46 9.26
N THR A 109 -12.93 -24.04 9.11
CA THR A 109 -13.33 -24.79 7.91
C THR A 109 -13.91 -23.89 6.81
N ASP A 110 -14.10 -22.59 7.08
CA ASP A 110 -14.47 -21.60 6.07
C ASP A 110 -13.26 -21.25 5.19
N PRO A 111 -13.36 -21.36 3.84
CA PRO A 111 -12.32 -20.89 2.93
C PRO A 111 -11.87 -19.45 3.18
N ALA A 112 -12.76 -18.55 3.63
CA ALA A 112 -12.39 -17.17 3.95
C ALA A 112 -11.40 -17.08 5.12
N PHE A 113 -11.51 -17.98 6.11
CA PHE A 113 -10.54 -18.06 7.21
C PHE A 113 -9.16 -18.52 6.72
N GLN A 114 -9.14 -19.54 5.85
CA GLN A 114 -7.90 -20.06 5.28
C GLN A 114 -7.23 -19.02 4.36
N TRP A 115 -8.03 -18.30 3.57
CA TRP A 115 -7.55 -17.19 2.76
C TRP A 115 -6.94 -16.09 3.63
N ALA A 116 -7.63 -15.64 4.68
CA ALA A 116 -7.12 -14.61 5.59
C ALA A 116 -5.77 -14.97 6.23
N LEU A 117 -5.57 -16.25 6.60
CA LEU A 117 -4.27 -16.72 7.10
C LEU A 117 -3.20 -16.82 6.00
N THR A 118 -3.61 -17.13 4.76
CA THR A 118 -2.71 -17.13 3.60
C THR A 118 -2.21 -15.71 3.31
N GLU A 119 -3.11 -14.73 3.30
CA GLU A 119 -2.80 -13.30 3.16
C GLU A 119 -1.83 -12.84 4.26
N ILE A 120 -2.08 -13.18 5.53
CA ILE A 120 -1.14 -12.86 6.63
C ILE A 120 0.25 -13.48 6.41
N ALA A 121 0.32 -14.68 5.84
CA ALA A 121 1.58 -15.35 5.53
C ALA A 121 2.31 -14.71 4.34
N ASP A 122 1.59 -14.26 3.32
CA ASP A 122 2.11 -13.48 2.20
C ASP A 122 2.72 -12.16 2.74
N GLU A 123 2.00 -11.43 3.60
CA GLU A 123 2.51 -10.19 4.20
C GLU A 123 3.74 -10.40 5.10
N CYS A 124 3.85 -11.54 5.80
CA CYS A 124 5.08 -11.85 6.52
C CYS A 124 6.28 -11.97 5.57
N ARG A 125 6.09 -12.61 4.41
CA ARG A 125 7.13 -12.78 3.39
C ARG A 125 7.46 -11.44 2.70
N HIS A 126 6.45 -10.63 2.38
CA HIS A 126 6.62 -9.27 1.85
C HIS A 126 7.44 -8.40 2.79
N SER A 127 7.06 -8.33 4.07
CA SER A 127 7.76 -7.54 5.08
C SER A 127 9.23 -7.94 5.23
N ILE A 128 9.53 -9.24 5.23
CA ILE A 128 10.92 -9.74 5.29
C ILE A 128 11.68 -9.38 4.01
N MET A 129 11.06 -9.56 2.85
CA MET A 129 11.63 -9.20 1.54
C MET A 129 11.97 -7.70 1.48
N PHE A 130 11.05 -6.83 1.89
CA PHE A 130 11.25 -5.39 1.95
C PHE A 130 12.34 -4.99 2.95
N ALA A 131 12.42 -5.65 4.10
CA ALA A 131 13.47 -5.38 5.09
C ALA A 131 14.86 -5.71 4.54
N ARG A 132 15.03 -6.89 3.91
CA ARG A 132 16.28 -7.29 3.25
C ARG A 132 16.60 -6.37 2.07
N GLY A 133 15.59 -5.95 1.32
CA GLY A 133 15.74 -4.99 0.22
C GLY A 133 16.27 -3.64 0.70
N ALA A 134 15.69 -3.08 1.77
CA ALA A 134 16.15 -1.82 2.37
C ALA A 134 17.58 -1.93 2.92
N GLU A 135 17.93 -3.05 3.56
CA GLU A 135 19.29 -3.33 4.02
C GLU A 135 20.28 -3.37 2.83
N LYS A 136 19.95 -4.11 1.77
CA LYS A 136 20.79 -4.24 0.56
C LYS A 136 20.95 -2.90 -0.18
N LEU A 137 19.95 -2.01 -0.11
CA LEU A 137 20.04 -0.63 -0.61
C LEU A 137 20.96 0.27 0.24
N GLY A 138 21.44 -0.21 1.40
CA GLY A 138 22.28 0.57 2.32
C GLY A 138 21.53 1.66 3.06
N ALA A 139 20.21 1.52 3.22
CA ALA A 139 19.37 2.51 3.87
C ALA A 139 19.30 2.30 5.39
N PRO A 140 19.19 3.39 6.19
CA PRO A 140 18.86 3.27 7.60
C PRO A 140 17.39 2.85 7.79
N PRO A 141 16.99 2.44 9.00
CA PRO A 141 15.59 2.12 9.28
C PRO A 141 14.73 3.40 9.27
N TYR A 142 14.10 3.67 8.13
CA TYR A 142 13.13 4.76 8.00
C TYR A 142 11.87 4.42 8.78
N ARG A 143 11.38 5.40 9.56
CA ARG A 143 10.15 5.23 10.35
C ARG A 143 9.16 6.35 10.05
N PRO A 144 7.85 6.05 10.03
CA PRO A 144 6.83 7.07 9.99
C PRO A 144 6.97 8.04 11.18
N ARG A 145 6.40 9.23 11.05
CA ARG A 145 6.37 10.21 12.14
C ARG A 145 5.62 9.65 13.33
N ARG A 146 6.01 10.04 14.56
CA ARG A 146 5.38 9.59 15.81
C ARG A 146 3.84 9.68 15.78
N LEU A 147 3.30 10.78 15.26
CA LEU A 147 1.84 10.94 15.13
C LEU A 147 1.21 9.83 14.27
N ALA A 148 1.81 9.51 13.11
CA ALA A 148 1.32 8.43 12.26
C ALA A 148 1.40 7.07 12.97
N VAL A 149 2.49 6.80 13.70
CA VAL A 149 2.66 5.58 14.49
C VAL A 149 1.57 5.45 15.57
N GLU A 150 1.31 6.51 16.34
CA GLU A 150 0.28 6.46 17.40
C GLU A 150 -1.13 6.35 16.82
N LEU A 151 -1.43 7.05 15.71
CA LEU A 151 -2.70 6.89 15.02
C LEU A 151 -2.87 5.48 14.43
N GLY A 152 -1.79 4.91 13.88
CA GLY A 152 -1.77 3.53 13.42
C GLY A 152 -2.03 2.52 14.54
N ARG A 153 -1.54 2.78 15.76
CA ARG A 153 -1.84 1.96 16.94
C ARG A 153 -3.31 2.00 17.34
N VAL A 154 -3.93 3.17 17.28
CA VAL A 154 -5.38 3.29 17.51
C VAL A 154 -6.13 2.58 16.40
N PHE A 155 -5.79 2.88 15.14
CA PHE A 155 -6.46 2.33 13.97
C PHE A 155 -6.45 0.80 13.96
N LYS A 156 -5.26 0.17 14.10
CA LYS A 156 -5.16 -1.30 14.14
C LYS A 156 -5.98 -1.92 15.27
N ALA A 157 -6.13 -1.21 16.41
CA ALA A 157 -6.85 -1.71 17.57
C ALA A 157 -8.38 -1.54 17.46
N THR A 158 -8.86 -0.54 16.72
CA THR A 158 -10.29 -0.18 16.71
C THR A 158 -11.01 -0.32 15.36
N ALA A 159 -10.31 -0.24 14.23
CA ALA A 159 -10.93 -0.24 12.91
C ALA A 159 -11.43 -1.65 12.55
N THR A 160 -12.69 -1.80 12.16
CA THR A 160 -13.31 -3.07 11.78
C THR A 160 -14.11 -2.94 10.48
N GLY A 161 -14.49 -4.06 9.88
CA GLY A 161 -15.33 -4.09 8.67
C GLY A 161 -14.74 -3.28 7.52
N GLU A 162 -15.60 -2.51 6.84
CA GLU A 162 -15.26 -1.69 5.68
C GLU A 162 -14.14 -0.68 5.93
N ALA A 163 -13.97 -0.17 7.15
CA ALA A 163 -12.91 0.79 7.45
C ALA A 163 -11.53 0.15 7.35
N ALA A 164 -11.41 -1.12 7.73
CA ALA A 164 -10.17 -1.87 7.65
C ALA A 164 -9.85 -2.21 6.19
N TYR A 165 -10.79 -2.85 5.47
CA TYR A 165 -10.59 -3.29 4.08
C TYR A 165 -10.47 -2.15 3.07
N ALA A 166 -11.21 -1.06 3.24
CA ALA A 166 -11.05 0.08 2.34
C ALA A 166 -9.78 0.89 2.61
N ALA A 167 -9.25 0.87 3.85
CA ALA A 167 -7.96 1.47 4.14
C ALA A 167 -6.79 0.62 3.63
N ILE A 168 -6.93 -0.72 3.60
CA ILE A 168 -6.03 -1.66 2.91
C ILE A 168 -5.81 -1.18 1.47
N LEU A 169 -6.90 -1.08 0.71
CA LEU A 169 -6.88 -0.72 -0.72
C LEU A 169 -6.16 0.59 -1.05
N VAL A 170 -6.17 1.55 -0.13
CA VAL A 170 -5.54 2.85 -0.39
C VAL A 170 -4.04 2.71 -0.55
N ALA A 171 -3.37 2.00 0.37
CA ALA A 171 -1.92 1.88 0.29
C ALA A 171 -1.54 1.02 -0.91
N GLU A 172 -2.24 -0.10 -1.07
CA GLU A 172 -1.90 -1.11 -2.06
C GLU A 172 -2.04 -0.61 -3.48
N GLU A 173 -3.10 0.14 -3.81
CA GLU A 173 -3.26 0.64 -5.18
C GLU A 173 -2.27 1.75 -5.55
N VAL A 174 -1.87 2.58 -4.57
CA VAL A 174 -0.83 3.60 -4.78
C VAL A 174 0.50 2.93 -5.05
N LEU A 175 0.84 1.91 -4.26
CA LEU A 175 2.08 1.16 -4.39
C LEU A 175 2.09 0.33 -5.68
N ASP A 176 0.99 -0.33 -6.03
CA ASP A 176 0.89 -1.21 -7.20
C ASP A 176 1.28 -0.49 -8.50
N VAL A 177 0.75 0.71 -8.75
CA VAL A 177 1.10 1.48 -9.96
C VAL A 177 2.58 1.84 -9.99
N MET A 178 3.12 2.28 -8.85
CA MET A 178 4.53 2.64 -8.72
C MET A 178 5.45 1.42 -8.93
N GLN A 179 5.11 0.29 -8.33
CA GLN A 179 5.89 -0.95 -8.42
C GLN A 179 5.83 -1.57 -9.82
N ARG A 180 4.69 -1.45 -10.52
CA ARG A 180 4.55 -1.86 -11.93
C ARG A 180 5.46 -1.07 -12.87
N ASP A 181 5.68 0.22 -12.61
CA ASP A 181 6.64 1.02 -13.35
C ASP A 181 8.07 0.58 -13.04
N TRP A 182 8.40 0.45 -11.75
CA TRP A 182 9.76 0.11 -11.30
C TRP A 182 10.21 -1.26 -11.79
N MET A 183 9.32 -2.27 -11.78
CA MET A 183 9.67 -3.62 -12.22
C MET A 183 10.00 -3.70 -13.72
N ARG A 184 9.53 -2.74 -14.54
CA ARG A 184 9.73 -2.70 -16.00
C ARG A 184 10.89 -1.81 -16.44
N ASP A 185 11.40 -0.97 -15.55
CA ASP A 185 12.43 0.01 -15.88
C ASP A 185 13.84 -0.55 -15.73
N GLU A 186 14.55 -0.70 -16.84
CA GLU A 186 15.91 -1.26 -16.85
C GLU A 186 16.94 -0.42 -16.09
N ARG A 187 16.64 0.87 -15.81
CA ARG A 187 17.47 1.77 -14.99
C ARG A 187 17.39 1.44 -13.50
N VAL A 188 16.37 0.69 -13.07
CA VAL A 188 16.19 0.26 -11.68
C VAL A 188 17.01 -0.99 -11.40
N VAL A 189 17.64 -1.04 -10.22
CA VAL A 189 18.52 -2.15 -9.83
C VAL A 189 17.78 -3.51 -9.89
N PRO A 190 18.37 -4.57 -10.48
CA PRO A 190 17.65 -5.80 -10.79
C PRO A 190 16.87 -6.43 -9.64
N PHE A 191 17.47 -6.53 -8.44
CA PHE A 191 16.80 -7.16 -7.29
C PHE A 191 15.55 -6.38 -6.84
N VAL A 192 15.54 -5.04 -6.96
CA VAL A 192 14.35 -4.24 -6.66
C VAL A 192 13.25 -4.51 -7.69
N ARG A 193 13.59 -4.71 -8.97
CA ARG A 193 12.61 -5.11 -9.99
C ARG A 193 11.97 -6.46 -9.67
N THR A 194 12.77 -7.42 -9.20
CA THR A 194 12.26 -8.74 -8.77
C THR A 194 11.36 -8.62 -7.54
N ILE A 195 11.75 -7.84 -6.52
CA ILE A 195 10.93 -7.56 -5.34
C ILE A 195 9.56 -7.00 -5.75
N ASN A 196 9.56 -5.99 -6.64
CA ASN A 196 8.32 -5.38 -7.12
C ASN A 196 7.47 -6.34 -7.95
N ASN A 197 8.09 -7.18 -8.78
CA ASN A 197 7.38 -8.20 -9.55
C ASN A 197 6.65 -9.19 -8.64
N ILE A 198 7.34 -9.71 -7.61
CA ILE A 198 6.75 -10.64 -6.65
C ILE A 198 5.56 -9.96 -5.96
N HIS A 199 5.77 -8.78 -5.37
CA HIS A 199 4.73 -8.07 -4.63
C HIS A 199 3.51 -7.77 -5.50
N VAL A 200 3.70 -7.25 -6.72
CA VAL A 200 2.61 -6.91 -7.64
C VAL A 200 1.77 -8.13 -8.05
N VAL A 201 2.40 -9.29 -8.23
CA VAL A 201 1.67 -10.51 -8.59
C VAL A 201 0.82 -10.99 -7.41
N GLU A 202 1.38 -10.97 -6.20
CA GLU A 202 0.69 -11.46 -5.00
C GLU A 202 -0.42 -10.48 -4.56
N GLU A 203 -0.14 -9.19 -4.51
CA GLU A 203 -1.05 -8.14 -4.04
C GLU A 203 -2.28 -7.94 -4.94
N SER A 204 -2.20 -8.33 -6.22
CA SER A 204 -3.36 -8.33 -7.11
C SER A 204 -4.53 -9.17 -6.58
N ARG A 205 -4.24 -10.23 -5.80
CA ARG A 205 -5.24 -11.10 -5.17
C ARG A 205 -5.84 -10.45 -3.93
N HIS A 206 -4.99 -9.86 -3.08
CA HIS A 206 -5.39 -9.17 -1.86
C HIS A 206 -6.30 -7.98 -2.16
N MET A 207 -5.94 -7.14 -3.15
CA MET A 207 -6.77 -6.04 -3.60
C MET A 207 -8.16 -6.50 -4.09
N LYS A 208 -8.23 -7.63 -4.81
CA LYS A 208 -9.51 -8.17 -5.26
C LYS A 208 -10.39 -8.56 -4.07
N PHE A 209 -9.83 -9.29 -3.11
CA PHE A 209 -10.53 -9.67 -1.88
C PHE A 209 -11.01 -8.45 -1.10
N ALA A 210 -10.13 -7.48 -0.84
CA ALA A 210 -10.45 -6.27 -0.09
C ALA A 210 -11.54 -5.41 -0.77
N ARG A 211 -11.60 -5.37 -2.12
CA ARG A 211 -12.69 -4.69 -2.86
C ARG A 211 -14.03 -5.38 -2.67
N GLU A 212 -14.07 -6.71 -2.64
CA GLU A 212 -15.29 -7.48 -2.40
C GLU A 212 -15.77 -7.31 -0.96
N GLU A 213 -14.89 -7.48 0.03
CA GLU A 213 -15.19 -7.25 1.46
C GLU A 213 -15.68 -5.82 1.72
N THR A 214 -15.05 -4.82 1.10
CA THR A 214 -15.49 -3.42 1.24
C THR A 214 -16.91 -3.22 0.73
N LYS A 215 -17.27 -3.81 -0.42
CA LYS A 215 -18.63 -3.69 -0.97
C LYS A 215 -19.63 -4.38 -0.06
N GLU A 216 -19.36 -5.62 0.33
CA GLU A 216 -20.26 -6.42 1.16
C GLU A 216 -20.54 -5.73 2.50
N GLN A 217 -19.50 -5.26 3.20
CA GLN A 217 -19.64 -4.56 4.48
C GLN A 217 -20.42 -3.24 4.36
N LEU A 218 -20.44 -2.64 3.16
CA LEU A 218 -21.19 -1.41 2.88
C LEU A 218 -22.66 -1.65 2.49
N GLU A 219 -23.07 -2.85 2.08
CA GLU A 219 -24.45 -3.12 1.63
C GLU A 219 -25.50 -2.75 2.70
N GLY A 220 -25.19 -2.96 3.98
CA GLY A 220 -26.03 -2.56 5.11
C GLY A 220 -25.70 -1.19 5.74
N ALA A 221 -24.73 -0.45 5.20
CA ALA A 221 -24.23 0.77 5.83
C ALA A 221 -25.14 1.98 5.57
N GLY A 222 -25.76 2.50 6.64
CA GLY A 222 -26.50 3.77 6.61
C GLY A 222 -25.62 5.00 6.34
N PRO A 223 -26.23 6.16 6.04
CA PRO A 223 -25.51 7.36 5.59
C PRO A 223 -24.52 7.92 6.62
N VAL A 224 -24.79 7.76 7.92
CA VAL A 224 -23.89 8.20 8.99
C VAL A 224 -22.63 7.33 9.04
N ARG A 225 -22.82 6.00 9.04
CA ARG A 225 -21.72 5.01 9.00
C ARG A 225 -20.82 5.27 7.79
N ARG A 226 -21.41 5.39 6.60
CA ARG A 226 -20.67 5.73 5.36
C ARG A 226 -19.85 7.02 5.47
N ARG A 227 -20.40 8.08 6.04
CA ARG A 227 -19.68 9.36 6.24
C ARG A 227 -18.51 9.24 7.20
N ILE A 228 -18.69 8.49 8.29
CA ILE A 228 -17.61 8.25 9.27
C ILE A 228 -16.49 7.45 8.60
N ASN A 229 -16.80 6.35 7.91
CA ASN A 229 -15.79 5.54 7.22
C ASN A 229 -15.08 6.32 6.12
N ALA A 230 -15.82 7.07 5.31
CA ALA A 230 -15.24 7.96 4.31
C ALA A 230 -14.16 8.89 4.90
N LEU A 231 -14.44 9.48 6.07
CA LEU A 231 -13.50 10.35 6.75
C LEU A 231 -12.31 9.56 7.32
N VAL A 232 -12.56 8.41 7.96
CA VAL A 232 -11.51 7.56 8.54
C VAL A 232 -10.54 7.07 7.46
N ILE A 233 -11.07 6.55 6.35
CA ILE A 233 -10.28 6.09 5.21
C ILE A 233 -9.45 7.23 4.66
N ALA A 234 -10.03 8.42 4.42
CA ALA A 234 -9.30 9.56 3.89
C ALA A 234 -8.18 10.06 4.83
N ILE A 235 -8.40 10.00 6.15
CA ILE A 235 -7.37 10.31 7.15
C ILE A 235 -6.24 9.27 7.06
N ALA A 236 -6.57 7.98 7.03
CA ALA A 236 -5.59 6.91 6.89
C ALA A 236 -4.77 7.09 5.60
N SER A 237 -5.42 7.36 4.47
CA SER A 237 -4.79 7.65 3.18
C SER A 237 -3.77 8.77 3.29
N TYR A 238 -4.14 9.88 3.93
CA TYR A 238 -3.24 11.01 4.11
C TYR A 238 -1.99 10.62 4.91
N PHE A 239 -2.13 9.86 5.99
CA PHE A 239 -0.99 9.47 6.82
C PHE A 239 -0.08 8.44 6.15
N ILE A 240 -0.65 7.51 5.38
CA ILE A 240 0.12 6.53 4.60
C ILE A 240 0.94 7.24 3.53
N VAL A 241 0.28 8.00 2.65
CA VAL A 241 0.94 8.69 1.52
C VAL A 241 1.99 9.69 2.02
N SER A 242 1.67 10.47 3.06
CA SER A 242 2.64 11.43 3.62
C SER A 242 3.80 10.78 4.39
N SER A 243 3.76 9.47 4.61
CA SER A 243 4.85 8.71 5.26
C SER A 243 5.76 7.98 4.28
N MET A 244 5.33 7.76 3.02
CA MET A 244 6.07 6.99 2.00
C MET A 244 7.51 7.46 1.83
N VAL A 245 7.73 8.77 1.78
CA VAL A 245 9.07 9.37 1.65
C VAL A 245 9.45 10.09 2.95
N ASN A 246 10.38 9.48 3.68
CA ASN A 246 10.92 10.04 4.91
C ASN A 246 11.81 11.25 4.58
N ARG A 247 11.71 12.32 5.37
CA ARG A 247 12.53 13.53 5.17
C ARG A 247 14.04 13.25 5.19
N ASP A 248 14.47 12.23 5.91
CA ASP A 248 15.89 11.93 6.10
C ASP A 248 16.51 11.27 4.87
N VAL A 249 15.71 10.84 3.87
CA VAL A 249 16.23 10.33 2.59
C VAL A 249 17.13 11.35 1.90
N TYR A 250 16.78 12.64 1.96
CA TYR A 250 17.56 13.70 1.33
C TYR A 250 18.92 13.85 2.02
N LYS A 251 18.94 13.81 3.35
CA LYS A 251 20.19 13.87 4.12
C LYS A 251 21.08 12.66 3.79
N ASN A 252 20.50 11.47 3.74
CA ASN A 252 21.25 10.24 3.46
C ASN A 252 21.75 10.19 2.00
N ALA A 253 21.06 10.88 1.07
CA ALA A 253 21.54 11.12 -0.28
C ALA A 253 22.53 12.29 -0.41
N GLY A 254 22.96 12.90 0.69
CA GLY A 254 23.93 14.00 0.68
C GLY A 254 23.37 15.34 0.20
N LEU A 255 22.06 15.54 0.27
CA LEU A 255 21.37 16.75 -0.17
C LEU A 255 21.06 17.70 1.00
N ASP A 256 20.93 18.99 0.69
CA ASP A 256 20.34 19.99 1.58
C ASP A 256 18.87 19.64 1.80
N THR A 257 18.61 19.09 2.99
CA THR A 257 17.28 18.62 3.40
C THR A 257 16.24 19.75 3.39
N ALA A 258 16.62 20.97 3.77
CA ALA A 258 15.69 22.09 3.83
C ALA A 258 15.29 22.54 2.43
N ARG A 259 16.25 22.59 1.49
CA ARG A 259 15.96 22.86 0.07
C ARG A 259 15.13 21.75 -0.55
N ALA A 260 15.55 20.49 -0.39
CA ALA A 260 14.86 19.34 -0.94
C ALA A 260 13.39 19.27 -0.50
N LEU A 261 13.10 19.48 0.79
CA LEU A 261 11.72 19.51 1.29
C LEU A 261 10.89 20.64 0.70
N ARG A 262 11.48 21.82 0.43
CA ARG A 262 10.76 22.93 -0.22
C ARG A 262 10.43 22.60 -1.67
N GLU A 263 11.39 22.07 -2.42
CA GLU A 263 11.20 21.75 -3.83
C GLU A 263 10.28 20.54 -4.02
N ALA A 264 10.43 19.48 -3.24
CA ALA A 264 9.52 18.32 -3.24
C ALA A 264 8.07 18.73 -2.95
N LYS A 265 7.85 19.63 -1.97
CA LYS A 265 6.51 20.14 -1.66
C LYS A 265 5.90 20.97 -2.81
N ALA A 266 6.74 21.64 -3.60
CA ALA A 266 6.31 22.46 -4.74
C ALA A 266 6.26 21.66 -6.07
N ASN A 267 6.74 20.42 -6.09
CA ASN A 267 6.89 19.64 -7.31
C ASN A 267 5.55 19.20 -7.90
N GLU A 268 5.09 19.90 -8.94
CA GLU A 268 3.83 19.57 -9.64
C GLU A 268 3.91 18.29 -10.48
N HIS A 269 5.09 17.90 -10.96
CA HIS A 269 5.29 16.62 -11.65
C HIS A 269 4.96 15.46 -10.71
N HIS A 270 5.58 15.45 -9.53
CA HIS A 270 5.35 14.40 -8.54
C HIS A 270 3.89 14.36 -8.05
N LYS A 271 3.28 15.53 -7.80
CA LYS A 271 1.85 15.60 -7.44
C LYS A 271 0.94 15.08 -8.55
N SER A 272 1.27 15.34 -9.81
CA SER A 272 0.51 14.83 -10.95
C SER A 272 0.63 13.33 -11.09
N MET A 273 1.84 12.78 -10.91
CA MET A 273 2.07 11.33 -10.86
C MET A 273 1.20 10.69 -9.78
N MET A 274 1.24 11.20 -8.55
CA MET A 274 0.42 10.68 -7.45
C MET A 274 -1.08 10.69 -7.76
N ARG A 275 -1.62 11.79 -8.33
CA ARG A 275 -3.04 11.86 -8.72
C ARG A 275 -3.39 10.82 -9.78
N SER A 276 -2.58 10.70 -10.82
CA SER A 276 -2.83 9.75 -11.92
C SER A 276 -2.81 8.30 -11.43
N SER A 277 -1.86 7.97 -10.56
CA SER A 277 -1.72 6.61 -10.00
C SER A 277 -2.87 6.23 -9.05
N CYS A 278 -3.56 7.21 -8.46
CA CYS A 278 -4.70 6.96 -7.58
C CYS A 278 -6.05 6.95 -8.28
N ALA A 279 -6.11 7.11 -9.61
CA ALA A 279 -7.37 7.29 -10.32
C ALA A 279 -8.34 6.11 -10.12
N GLY A 280 -7.85 4.87 -10.24
CA GLY A 280 -8.65 3.65 -10.05
C GLY A 280 -9.17 3.48 -8.62
N LEU A 281 -8.37 3.87 -7.62
CA LEU A 281 -8.76 3.90 -6.23
C LEU A 281 -9.87 4.94 -5.99
N MET A 282 -9.70 6.15 -6.52
CA MET A 282 -10.70 7.22 -6.37
C MET A 282 -12.01 6.84 -7.06
N GLU A 283 -11.97 6.21 -8.23
CA GLU A 283 -13.15 5.69 -8.92
C GLU A 283 -13.89 4.66 -8.04
N PHE A 284 -13.16 3.72 -7.46
CA PHE A 284 -13.73 2.71 -6.58
C PHE A 284 -14.37 3.30 -5.31
N LEU A 285 -13.65 4.16 -4.59
CA LEU A 285 -14.18 4.85 -3.42
C LEU A 285 -15.40 5.71 -3.79
N GLY A 286 -15.39 6.31 -4.98
CA GLY A 286 -16.54 7.00 -5.57
C GLY A 286 -17.75 6.10 -5.75
N SER A 287 -17.57 4.93 -6.38
CA SER A 287 -18.64 3.94 -6.56
C SER A 287 -19.24 3.42 -5.25
N CYS A 288 -18.44 3.43 -4.18
CA CYS A 288 -18.86 3.03 -2.83
C CYS A 288 -19.51 4.18 -2.03
N GLY A 289 -19.56 5.40 -2.58
CA GLY A 289 -20.08 6.58 -1.89
C GLY A 289 -19.18 7.10 -0.76
N LEU A 290 -17.88 6.80 -0.82
CA LEU A 290 -16.90 7.16 0.21
C LEU A 290 -16.17 8.50 -0.07
N LEU A 291 -16.46 9.17 -1.19
CA LEU A 291 -15.91 10.49 -1.52
C LEU A 291 -16.78 11.64 -0.99
N THR A 292 -16.84 11.79 0.34
CA THR A 292 -17.61 12.88 0.98
C THR A 292 -16.86 14.21 0.98
N LYS A 293 -17.56 15.35 1.09
CA LYS A 293 -16.91 16.68 1.14
C LYS A 293 -15.80 16.79 2.21
N PRO A 294 -15.98 16.29 3.45
CA PRO A 294 -14.88 16.26 4.43
C PRO A 294 -13.71 15.37 4.02
N ALA A 295 -13.98 14.19 3.46
CA ALA A 295 -12.95 13.26 2.99
C ALA A 295 -12.07 13.87 1.89
N LEU A 296 -12.68 14.60 0.95
CA LEU A 296 -11.98 15.29 -0.14
C LEU A 296 -10.89 16.27 0.34
N VAL A 297 -11.01 16.83 1.55
CA VAL A 297 -9.96 17.72 2.10
C VAL A 297 -8.66 16.95 2.32
N PHE A 298 -8.73 15.70 2.78
CA PHE A 298 -7.56 14.87 3.03
C PHE A 298 -6.95 14.34 1.73
N TYR A 299 -7.78 13.88 0.79
CA TYR A 299 -7.32 13.43 -0.53
C TYR A 299 -6.59 14.54 -1.29
N LYS A 300 -7.12 15.78 -1.28
CA LYS A 300 -6.45 16.94 -1.88
C LYS A 300 -5.12 17.26 -1.21
N ARG A 301 -5.05 17.19 0.13
CA ARG A 301 -3.81 17.42 0.87
C ARG A 301 -2.74 16.36 0.61
N ALA A 302 -3.15 15.14 0.28
CA ALA A 302 -2.28 14.04 -0.12
C ALA A 302 -1.97 14.02 -1.63
N ASN A 303 -2.55 14.92 -2.43
CA ASN A 303 -2.43 14.95 -3.89
C ASN A 303 -2.96 13.66 -4.56
N LEU A 304 -4.08 13.12 -4.08
CA LEU A 304 -4.74 11.95 -4.65
C LEU A 304 -5.92 12.32 -5.56
N ILE A 305 -6.36 13.58 -5.53
CA ILE A 305 -7.41 14.16 -6.37
C ILE A 305 -7.12 15.64 -6.66
#